data_AF-A0A6G3SYE8-F1
#
_entry.id   AF-A0A6G3SYE8-F1
#
_cell.length_a   1.000
_cell.length_b   1.000
_cell.length_c   1.000
_cell.angle_alpha   90.00
_cell.angle_beta   90.00
_cell.angle_gamma   90.00
#
_symmetry.space_group_name_H-M   'P 1'
#
loop_
_entity.id
_entity.type
_entity.pdbx_description
1 polymer ?
#
loop_
_entity_poly.entity_id
_entity_poly.type
_entity_poly.pdbx_seq_one_letter_code
_entity_poly.pdbx_strand_id
1 'polypeptide(L)'
;LPRAFAPTAAGRPTPGALLELLAPEEARRPGLTGVADGSRPHQEAFERALDAKRRTPAPADDATDGTPEDRAPGEVLCPYCLEGIQLDLNKLYVTDDQMQYRALDLSRIGNPVRREDVMRGAVQQCTADPDFPEHHIPVPYLTHGRPLTVAMIGQSSTGKSHLLTQMIAEITDGGLERYGVGWQSVNPEQHARFVRERVQPLRSGKVLDHTSGVGLDGFARFVESLLLTDARGRVRPVAFFDLGGEDLVRTDGALRFLLGIDALVFVVDPALALPLPQLDEVRERWGTEVDRDGDAAFGTVLDRLPRKGPYLETPAAMVLGKSDLLRFQPPVDRWLGEGPPAAIGPDQFREESADVYALLRQHAGQAWLRPFDAFRRCTLHIASATGGQESQGRYPAGTGPRRVLEPLVSLLAMHGIIEAPGGAASFGVGRETR
;
A
#
# COMPACT_ATOMS: atom_id res chain seq x y z
N LEU A 1 28.56 -40.83 21.84
CA LEU A 1 28.68 -39.41 21.41
C LEU A 1 27.71 -39.15 20.27
N PRO A 2 26.48 -38.64 20.54
CA PRO A 2 25.55 -38.25 19.49
C PRO A 2 25.14 -36.78 19.66
N ARG A 3 25.90 -35.87 19.06
CA ARG A 3 25.50 -34.47 18.74
C ARG A 3 26.43 -33.97 17.63
N ALA A 4 26.17 -34.38 16.40
CA ALA A 4 26.77 -33.78 15.22
C ALA A 4 25.69 -33.75 14.13
N PHE A 5 25.57 -32.63 13.43
CA PHE A 5 24.62 -32.33 12.35
C PHE A 5 23.25 -31.73 12.71
N ALA A 6 23.26 -30.67 13.52
CA ALA A 6 22.29 -29.59 13.33
C ALA A 6 22.98 -28.25 13.61
N PRO A 7 23.49 -27.53 12.59
CA PRO A 7 23.97 -26.16 12.82
C PRO A 7 22.77 -25.30 13.24
N THR A 8 22.93 -24.57 14.35
CA THR A 8 22.00 -23.53 14.78
C THR A 8 21.85 -22.49 13.66
N ALA A 9 20.72 -21.76 13.59
CA ALA A 9 20.47 -20.78 12.54
C ALA A 9 21.59 -19.73 12.39
N ALA A 10 22.30 -19.42 13.49
CA ALA A 10 23.46 -18.53 13.53
C ALA A 10 24.74 -19.13 12.92
N GLY A 11 24.82 -20.45 12.74
CA GLY A 11 25.97 -21.16 12.16
C GLY A 11 25.77 -21.59 10.71
N ARG A 12 24.66 -21.19 10.06
CA ARG A 12 24.45 -21.47 8.64
C ARG A 12 25.30 -20.50 7.80
N PRO A 13 26.12 -20.99 6.87
CA PRO A 13 26.82 -20.12 5.94
C PRO A 13 25.79 -19.29 5.16
N THR A 14 26.09 -18.01 4.97
CA THR A 14 25.27 -17.15 4.11
C THR A 14 25.26 -17.71 2.68
N PRO A 15 24.26 -17.40 1.86
CA PRO A 15 24.26 -17.79 0.45
C PRO A 15 25.56 -17.39 -0.28
N GLY A 16 26.14 -16.25 0.07
CA GLY A 16 27.45 -15.82 -0.45
C GLY A 16 28.61 -16.73 -0.03
N ALA A 17 28.68 -17.13 1.24
CA ALA A 17 29.71 -18.06 1.73
C ALA A 17 29.54 -19.47 1.15
N LEU A 18 28.31 -19.89 0.84
CA LEU A 18 28.01 -21.15 0.16
C LEU A 18 28.45 -21.12 -1.31
N LEU A 19 28.25 -20.00 -2.00
CA LEU A 19 28.72 -19.79 -3.37
C LEU A 19 30.25 -19.79 -3.47
N GLU A 20 30.95 -19.15 -2.53
CA GLU A 20 32.41 -19.20 -2.44
C GLU A 20 32.97 -20.62 -2.26
N LEU A 21 32.24 -21.48 -1.54
CA LEU A 21 32.68 -22.84 -1.24
C LEU A 21 32.39 -23.83 -2.38
N LEU A 22 31.27 -23.63 -3.11
CA LEU A 22 30.79 -24.55 -4.14
C LEU A 22 31.28 -24.19 -5.55
N ALA A 23 31.55 -22.91 -5.81
CA ALA A 23 32.00 -22.42 -7.11
C ALA A 23 32.97 -21.23 -6.96
N PRO A 24 34.21 -21.47 -6.47
CA PRO A 24 35.19 -20.39 -6.25
C PRO A 24 35.57 -19.61 -7.53
N GLU A 25 35.37 -20.20 -8.70
CA GLU A 25 35.51 -19.54 -10.01
C GLU A 25 34.35 -18.58 -10.32
N GLU A 26 33.12 -18.86 -9.86
CA GLU A 26 31.95 -17.97 -10.01
C GLU A 26 31.92 -16.87 -8.93
N ALA A 27 32.49 -17.15 -7.75
CA ALA A 27 32.71 -16.17 -6.68
C ALA A 27 33.76 -15.12 -7.09
N ARG A 28 34.72 -15.50 -7.94
CA ARG A 28 35.53 -14.56 -8.73
C ARG A 28 34.71 -14.06 -9.92
N ARG A 29 33.62 -13.33 -9.65
CA ARG A 29 33.19 -12.31 -10.61
C ARG A 29 34.44 -11.48 -10.94
N PRO A 30 34.80 -11.28 -12.22
CA PRO A 30 35.68 -10.17 -12.54
C PRO A 30 35.02 -8.97 -11.88
N GLY A 31 35.72 -8.34 -10.94
CA GLY A 31 35.25 -7.12 -10.35
C GLY A 31 34.87 -6.21 -11.51
N LEU A 32 33.57 -5.95 -11.64
CA LEU A 32 33.03 -4.87 -12.45
C LEU A 32 33.54 -3.58 -11.80
N THR A 33 34.83 -3.35 -11.99
CA THR A 33 35.50 -2.09 -11.89
C THR A 33 34.90 -1.27 -13.03
N GLY A 34 33.79 -0.59 -12.72
CA GLY A 34 33.15 0.39 -13.60
C GLY A 34 31.79 0.00 -14.20
N VAL A 35 30.75 -0.20 -13.37
CA VAL A 35 29.36 0.18 -13.78
C VAL A 35 28.93 1.45 -13.03
N ALA A 36 29.88 2.34 -12.75
CA ALA A 36 29.58 3.67 -12.23
C ALA A 36 29.11 4.63 -13.33
N ASP A 37 29.24 4.27 -14.61
CA ASP A 37 28.98 5.18 -15.74
C ASP A 37 27.57 5.03 -16.35
N GLY A 38 26.93 3.86 -16.18
CA GLY A 38 25.60 3.59 -16.75
C GLY A 38 24.41 4.12 -15.93
N SER A 39 24.54 4.20 -14.59
CA SER A 39 23.46 4.64 -13.70
C SER A 39 23.39 6.15 -13.53
N ARG A 40 24.51 6.86 -13.72
CA ARG A 40 24.63 8.30 -13.53
C ARG A 40 23.64 9.12 -14.38
N PRO A 41 23.43 8.84 -15.69
CA PRO A 41 22.44 9.56 -16.48
C PRO A 41 21.01 9.41 -15.95
N HIS A 42 20.69 8.26 -15.33
CA HIS A 42 19.38 7.99 -14.76
C HIS A 42 19.19 8.66 -13.39
N GLN A 43 20.22 8.69 -12.55
CA GLN A 43 20.24 9.44 -11.29
C GLN A 43 20.10 10.95 -11.54
N GLU A 44 20.84 11.50 -12.51
CA GLU A 44 20.67 12.90 -12.91
C GLU A 44 19.25 13.19 -13.42
N ALA A 45 18.63 12.21 -14.07
CA ALA A 45 17.27 12.38 -14.55
C ALA A 45 16.23 12.32 -13.44
N PHE A 46 16.46 11.53 -12.40
CA PHE A 46 15.68 11.56 -11.17
C PHE A 46 15.76 12.95 -10.54
N GLU A 47 16.97 13.50 -10.36
CA GLU A 47 17.16 14.85 -9.81
C GLU A 47 16.48 15.93 -10.66
N ARG A 48 16.58 15.83 -12.00
CA ARG A 48 15.84 16.73 -12.91
C ARG A 48 14.32 16.64 -12.73
N ALA A 49 13.78 15.42 -12.53
CA ALA A 49 12.35 15.25 -12.29
C ALA A 49 11.94 15.88 -10.95
N LEU A 50 12.76 15.74 -9.90
CA LEU A 50 12.52 16.41 -8.62
C LEU A 50 12.56 17.93 -8.74
N ASP A 51 13.54 18.47 -9.46
CA ASP A 51 13.63 19.91 -9.69
C ASP A 51 12.45 20.46 -10.49
N ALA A 52 11.93 19.70 -11.47
CA ALA A 52 10.72 20.07 -12.19
C ALA A 52 9.50 20.14 -11.25
N LYS A 53 9.35 19.16 -10.33
CA LYS A 53 8.30 19.16 -9.30
C LYS A 53 8.41 20.32 -8.31
N ARG A 54 9.64 20.72 -7.95
CA ARG A 54 9.93 21.87 -7.09
C ARG A 54 9.55 23.20 -7.75
N ARG A 55 9.87 23.36 -9.04
CA ARG A 55 9.62 24.58 -9.83
C ARG A 55 8.15 24.79 -10.19
N THR A 56 7.36 23.73 -10.17
CA THR A 56 5.92 23.84 -10.41
C THR A 56 5.31 24.60 -9.22
N PRO A 57 4.66 25.76 -9.43
CA PRO A 57 4.07 26.53 -8.35
C PRO A 57 3.13 25.63 -7.56
N ALA A 58 3.25 25.64 -6.24
CA ALA A 58 2.16 25.10 -5.44
C ALA A 58 0.88 25.85 -5.84
N PRO A 59 -0.28 25.18 -5.92
CA PRO A 59 -1.53 25.91 -6.05
C PRO A 59 -1.54 27.01 -4.97
N ALA A 60 -1.84 28.24 -5.37
CA ALA A 60 -1.99 29.33 -4.41
C ALA A 60 -3.01 28.86 -3.36
N ASP A 61 -2.76 29.17 -2.09
CA ASP A 61 -3.69 28.94 -0.97
C ASP A 61 -5.02 29.75 -1.12
N ASP A 62 -5.30 30.27 -2.33
CA ASP A 62 -6.50 31.02 -2.73
C ASP A 62 -7.71 30.10 -3.05
N ALA A 63 -7.78 28.95 -2.38
CA ALA A 63 -9.04 28.26 -2.19
C ALA A 63 -9.42 28.40 -0.71
N THR A 64 -10.51 29.11 -0.46
CA THR A 64 -11.36 28.99 0.72
C THR A 64 -11.98 27.57 0.83
N ASP A 65 -11.15 26.55 0.71
CA ASP A 65 -11.44 25.14 0.86
C ASP A 65 -10.12 24.57 1.40
N GLY A 66 -10.00 24.55 2.72
CA GLY A 66 -8.71 24.59 3.40
C GLY A 66 -7.90 23.30 3.29
N THR A 67 -7.06 23.06 4.29
CA THR A 67 -6.41 21.74 4.44
C THR A 67 -7.42 20.60 4.26
N PRO A 68 -7.01 19.35 3.98
CA PRO A 68 -7.93 18.21 4.05
C PRO A 68 -8.63 18.06 5.43
N GLU A 69 -8.20 18.83 6.43
CA GLU A 69 -8.81 19.01 7.75
C GLU A 69 -9.92 20.11 7.79
N ASP A 70 -10.03 20.96 6.77
CA ASP A 70 -10.95 22.13 6.68
C ASP A 70 -12.19 21.87 5.81
N ARG A 71 -12.34 20.68 5.19
CA ARG A 71 -13.67 20.24 4.72
C ARG A 71 -14.54 20.03 5.97
N ALA A 72 -15.76 20.57 5.94
CA ALA A 72 -16.64 20.69 7.10
C ALA A 72 -16.57 19.49 8.06
N PRO A 73 -16.31 19.70 9.36
CA PRO A 73 -16.17 18.61 10.33
C PRO A 73 -17.45 17.76 10.36
N GLY A 74 -17.36 16.52 9.90
CA GLY A 74 -18.42 15.52 10.03
C GLY A 74 -18.78 14.75 8.76
N GLU A 75 -18.34 15.17 7.57
CA GLU A 75 -18.63 14.41 6.34
C GLU A 75 -17.55 13.33 6.11
N VAL A 76 -17.89 12.10 6.49
CA VAL A 76 -17.09 10.90 6.22
C VAL A 76 -17.63 10.23 4.97
N LEU A 77 -16.78 9.70 4.09
CA LEU A 77 -17.28 8.87 2.98
C LEU A 77 -17.58 7.47 3.49
N CYS A 78 -18.74 6.94 3.14
CA CYS A 78 -19.03 5.52 3.36
C CYS A 78 -17.98 4.68 2.62
N PRO A 79 -17.31 3.70 3.25
CA PRO A 79 -16.31 2.88 2.56
C PRO A 79 -16.91 1.91 1.53
N TYR A 80 -18.23 1.74 1.49
CA TYR A 80 -18.91 0.81 0.59
C TYR A 80 -19.55 1.52 -0.60
N CYS A 81 -20.50 2.44 -0.37
CA CYS A 81 -21.17 3.19 -1.44
C CYS A 81 -20.46 4.49 -1.82
N LEU A 82 -19.48 4.94 -1.03
CA LEU A 82 -18.62 6.11 -1.34
C LEU A 82 -19.36 7.45 -1.34
N GLU A 83 -20.60 7.48 -0.85
CA GLU A 83 -21.37 8.70 -0.60
C GLU A 83 -21.09 9.25 0.81
N GLY A 84 -21.29 10.56 0.97
CA GLY A 84 -21.12 11.26 2.24
C GLY A 84 -22.10 10.74 3.31
N ILE A 85 -21.58 10.46 4.50
CA ILE A 85 -22.35 9.95 5.63
C ILE A 85 -21.91 10.60 6.94
N GLN A 86 -22.87 10.77 7.85
CA GLN A 86 -22.67 11.22 9.23
C GLN A 86 -23.14 10.15 10.21
N LEU A 87 -22.56 10.15 11.42
CA LEU A 87 -22.99 9.26 12.49
C LEU A 87 -24.43 9.60 12.92
N ASP A 88 -25.34 8.66 12.77
CA ASP A 88 -26.72 8.71 13.24
C ASP A 88 -26.92 7.66 14.34
N LEU A 89 -26.99 8.14 15.58
CA LEU A 89 -27.15 7.30 16.77
C LEU A 89 -28.50 6.55 16.81
N ASN A 90 -29.47 6.91 15.96
CA ASN A 90 -30.76 6.23 15.87
C ASN A 90 -30.76 5.06 14.88
N LYS A 91 -29.70 4.91 14.08
CA LYS A 91 -29.55 3.86 13.05
C LYS A 91 -28.44 2.86 13.40
N LEU A 92 -28.23 2.65 14.69
CA LEU A 92 -27.21 1.73 15.19
C LEU A 92 -27.76 0.33 15.35
N TYR A 93 -26.93 -0.65 15.02
CA TYR A 93 -27.22 -2.07 15.11
C TYR A 93 -26.05 -2.79 15.78
N VAL A 94 -26.36 -3.89 16.44
CA VAL A 94 -25.40 -4.87 16.93
C VAL A 94 -25.76 -6.24 16.38
N THR A 95 -24.75 -7.06 16.14
CA THR A 95 -24.93 -8.45 15.77
C THR A 95 -25.32 -9.26 17.01
N ASP A 96 -26.37 -10.08 16.93
CA ASP A 96 -26.73 -11.03 18.00
C ASP A 96 -26.01 -12.39 17.84
N ASP A 97 -26.27 -13.32 18.76
CA ASP A 97 -25.67 -14.67 18.75
C ASP A 97 -26.03 -15.49 17.48
N GLN A 98 -27.05 -15.08 16.73
CA GLN A 98 -27.49 -15.69 15.48
C GLN A 98 -26.96 -14.96 14.24
N MET A 99 -26.01 -14.03 14.43
CA MET A 99 -25.46 -13.20 13.37
C MET A 99 -26.50 -12.28 12.71
N GLN A 100 -27.59 -11.94 13.42
CA GLN A 100 -28.62 -11.03 12.92
C GLN A 100 -28.43 -9.63 13.47
N TYR A 101 -28.67 -8.62 12.63
CA TYR A 101 -28.61 -7.22 13.05
C TYR A 101 -29.83 -6.85 13.88
N ARG A 102 -29.58 -6.40 15.11
CA ARG A 102 -30.61 -5.89 16.02
C ARG A 102 -30.36 -4.42 16.33
N ALA A 103 -31.41 -3.60 16.22
CA ALA A 103 -31.34 -2.19 16.56
C ALA A 103 -30.83 -1.97 18.00
N LEU A 104 -29.84 -1.09 18.13
CA LEU A 104 -29.18 -0.76 19.38
C LEU A 104 -29.82 0.48 20.01
N ASP A 105 -30.42 0.30 21.19
CA ASP A 105 -30.96 1.40 21.99
C ASP A 105 -29.95 1.83 23.06
N LEU A 106 -29.22 2.91 22.75
CA LEU A 106 -28.21 3.49 23.64
C LEU A 106 -28.82 4.15 24.90
N SER A 107 -30.11 4.48 24.93
CA SER A 107 -30.74 5.16 26.08
C SER A 107 -30.80 4.27 27.33
N ARG A 108 -30.74 2.94 27.12
CA ARG A 108 -30.78 1.93 28.19
C ARG A 108 -29.42 1.68 28.85
N ILE A 109 -28.35 2.25 28.30
CA ILE A 109 -26.97 2.03 28.76
C ILE A 109 -26.48 3.29 29.48
N GLY A 110 -26.70 3.34 30.80
CA GLY A 110 -26.26 4.46 31.64
C GLY A 110 -24.77 4.43 32.03
N ASN A 111 -24.10 3.28 31.92
CA ASN A 111 -22.68 3.17 32.25
C ASN A 111 -21.81 3.61 31.05
N PRO A 112 -20.94 4.62 31.19
CA PRO A 112 -20.15 5.17 30.08
C PRO A 112 -19.15 4.18 29.49
N VAL A 113 -18.51 3.36 30.32
CA VAL A 113 -17.54 2.33 29.87
C VAL A 113 -18.24 1.25 29.06
N ARG A 114 -19.41 0.79 29.55
CA ARG A 114 -20.22 -0.18 28.81
C ARG A 114 -20.77 0.40 27.51
N ARG A 115 -21.11 1.69 27.50
CA ARG A 115 -21.57 2.38 26.30
C ARG A 115 -20.48 2.41 25.24
N GLU A 116 -19.26 2.77 25.62
CA GLU A 116 -18.11 2.78 24.71
C GLU A 116 -17.80 1.39 24.13
N ASP A 117 -17.82 0.36 24.98
CA ASP A 117 -17.58 -1.02 24.55
C ASP A 117 -18.64 -1.51 23.55
N VAL A 118 -19.92 -1.23 23.81
CA VAL A 118 -21.01 -1.55 22.88
C VAL A 118 -20.89 -0.75 21.58
N MET A 119 -20.53 0.53 21.64
CA MET A 119 -20.28 1.36 20.45
C MET A 119 -19.13 0.82 19.60
N ARG A 120 -18.11 0.22 20.22
CA ARG A 120 -16.98 -0.40 19.50
C ARG A 120 -17.40 -1.59 18.63
N GLY A 121 -18.39 -2.35 19.08
CA GLY A 121 -18.96 -3.48 18.32
C GLY A 121 -20.16 -3.10 17.44
N ALA A 122 -20.66 -1.87 17.54
CA ALA A 122 -21.84 -1.42 16.82
C ALA A 122 -21.51 -1.04 15.38
N VAL A 123 -22.54 -1.15 14.54
CA VAL A 123 -22.51 -0.70 13.15
C VAL A 123 -23.69 0.23 12.88
N GLN A 124 -23.54 1.15 11.93
CA GLN A 124 -24.61 2.00 11.42
C GLN A 124 -25.05 1.50 10.04
N GLN A 125 -26.36 1.32 9.85
CA GLN A 125 -26.91 1.06 8.52
C GLN A 125 -26.75 2.30 7.64
N CYS A 126 -26.09 2.16 6.50
CA CYS A 126 -25.94 3.26 5.56
C CYS A 126 -27.25 3.51 4.82
N THR A 127 -27.59 4.79 4.64
CA THR A 127 -28.78 5.22 3.89
C THR A 127 -28.44 6.34 2.89
N ALA A 128 -27.15 6.55 2.61
CA ALA A 128 -26.66 7.63 1.77
C ALA A 128 -26.92 7.38 0.28
N ASP A 129 -26.88 6.11 -0.15
CA ASP A 129 -27.21 5.69 -1.51
C ASP A 129 -28.33 4.63 -1.46
N PRO A 130 -29.58 4.99 -1.83
CA PRO A 130 -30.70 4.05 -1.88
C PRO A 130 -30.58 2.98 -2.97
N ASP A 131 -29.79 3.23 -4.01
CA ASP A 131 -29.60 2.30 -5.13
C ASP A 131 -28.46 1.30 -4.85
N PHE A 132 -27.65 1.56 -3.83
CA PHE A 132 -26.59 0.65 -3.39
C PHE A 132 -27.14 -0.43 -2.43
N PRO A 133 -26.69 -1.69 -2.54
CA PRO A 133 -27.10 -2.77 -1.64
C PRO A 133 -26.92 -2.43 -0.15
N GLU A 134 -27.78 -3.00 0.68
CA GLU A 134 -27.71 -2.77 2.13
C GLU A 134 -26.32 -3.09 2.70
N HIS A 135 -25.76 -2.12 3.44
CA HIS A 135 -24.45 -2.25 4.06
C HIS A 135 -24.38 -1.48 5.38
N HIS A 136 -23.48 -1.94 6.23
CA HIS A 136 -23.32 -1.47 7.60
C HIS A 136 -21.90 -1.00 7.85
N ILE A 137 -21.75 0.20 8.40
CA ILE A 137 -20.47 0.85 8.62
C ILE A 137 -20.14 0.75 10.11
N PRO A 138 -18.97 0.24 10.50
CA PRO A 138 -18.58 0.22 11.90
C PRO A 138 -18.58 1.61 12.52
N VAL A 139 -19.17 1.75 13.70
CA VAL A 139 -19.22 3.04 14.41
C VAL A 139 -17.83 3.65 14.65
N PRO A 140 -16.78 2.88 15.02
CA PRO A 140 -15.44 3.44 15.18
C PRO A 140 -14.88 4.11 13.92
N TYR A 141 -15.34 3.72 12.73
CA TYR A 141 -14.98 4.37 11.48
C TYR A 141 -15.50 5.82 11.39
N LEU A 142 -16.64 6.10 12.03
CA LEU A 142 -17.34 7.38 11.97
C LEU A 142 -17.00 8.31 13.15
N THR A 143 -16.38 7.80 14.21
CA THR A 143 -16.15 8.54 15.46
C THR A 143 -14.75 9.12 15.63
N HIS A 144 -13.79 8.74 14.78
CA HIS A 144 -12.37 9.12 14.92
C HIS A 144 -11.91 10.11 13.84
N GLY A 145 -12.78 11.04 13.45
CA GLY A 145 -12.50 12.05 12.43
C GLY A 145 -12.53 11.49 11.01
N ARG A 146 -12.04 12.26 10.03
CA ARG A 146 -12.03 11.85 8.62
C ARG A 146 -11.04 10.69 8.41
N PRO A 147 -11.51 9.52 7.93
CA PRO A 147 -10.65 8.40 7.59
C PRO A 147 -9.55 8.79 6.60
N LEU A 148 -8.37 8.19 6.74
CA LEU A 148 -7.34 8.17 5.70
C LEU A 148 -7.66 7.03 4.73
N THR A 149 -7.93 7.36 3.48
CA THR A 149 -8.24 6.36 2.44
C THR A 149 -7.00 6.05 1.60
N VAL A 150 -6.63 4.77 1.52
CA VAL A 150 -5.47 4.28 0.77
C VAL A 150 -5.94 3.32 -0.33
N ALA A 151 -5.64 3.65 -1.58
CA ALA A 151 -6.07 2.88 -2.74
C ALA A 151 -4.89 2.23 -3.48
N MET A 152 -4.99 0.92 -3.72
CA MET A 152 -4.03 0.14 -4.50
C MET A 152 -4.44 0.14 -5.98
N ILE A 153 -3.50 0.46 -6.87
CA ILE A 153 -3.72 0.62 -8.31
C ILE A 153 -2.72 -0.21 -9.11
N GLY A 154 -3.20 -0.81 -10.20
CA GLY A 154 -2.43 -1.61 -11.14
C GLY A 154 -3.36 -2.57 -11.88
N GLN A 155 -2.92 -3.14 -12.99
CA GLN A 155 -3.67 -4.14 -13.74
C GLN A 155 -4.01 -5.38 -12.89
N SER A 156 -4.92 -6.21 -13.38
CA SER A 156 -5.18 -7.54 -12.80
C SER A 156 -3.87 -8.32 -12.74
N SER A 157 -3.70 -9.14 -11.69
CA SER A 157 -2.51 -9.98 -11.46
C SER A 157 -1.19 -9.31 -11.07
N THR A 158 -1.10 -7.97 -10.96
CA THR A 158 0.12 -7.27 -10.50
C THR A 158 0.49 -7.55 -9.04
N GLY A 159 -0.37 -8.25 -8.30
CA GLY A 159 -0.12 -8.66 -6.91
C GLY A 159 -0.67 -7.71 -5.85
N LYS A 160 -1.49 -6.71 -6.23
CA LYS A 160 -2.12 -5.74 -5.30
C LYS A 160 -2.74 -6.41 -4.06
N SER A 161 -3.60 -7.40 -4.28
CA SER A 161 -4.32 -8.06 -3.19
C SER A 161 -3.40 -8.85 -2.26
N HIS A 162 -2.30 -9.42 -2.79
CA HIS A 162 -1.28 -10.09 -1.98
C HIS A 162 -0.48 -9.07 -1.18
N LEU A 163 -0.04 -7.98 -1.83
CA LEU A 163 0.69 -6.89 -1.18
C LEU A 163 -0.14 -6.24 -0.07
N LEU A 164 -1.39 -5.89 -0.35
CA LEU A 164 -2.29 -5.27 0.61
C LEU A 164 -2.63 -6.21 1.78
N THR A 165 -2.85 -7.50 1.49
CA THR A 165 -3.08 -8.49 2.55
C THR A 165 -1.89 -8.59 3.49
N GLN A 166 -0.67 -8.60 2.94
CA GLN A 166 0.55 -8.66 3.76
C GLN A 166 0.84 -7.34 4.47
N MET A 167 0.53 -6.19 3.87
CA MET A 167 0.59 -4.90 4.56
C MET A 167 -0.27 -4.92 5.82
N ILE A 168 -1.55 -5.29 5.69
CA ILE A 168 -2.47 -5.36 6.83
C ILE A 168 -1.98 -6.40 7.86
N ALA A 169 -1.50 -7.55 7.41
CA ALA A 169 -0.98 -8.60 8.27
C ALA A 169 0.25 -8.13 9.09
N GLU A 170 1.20 -7.42 8.46
CA GLU A 170 2.37 -6.87 9.14
C GLU A 170 2.01 -5.72 10.09
N ILE A 171 1.00 -4.90 9.78
CA ILE A 171 0.45 -3.93 10.74
C ILE A 171 -0.06 -4.68 11.97
N THR A 172 -0.85 -5.74 11.74
CA THR A 172 -1.50 -6.48 12.83
C THR A 172 -0.54 -7.28 13.70
N ASP A 173 0.62 -7.64 13.14
CA ASP A 173 1.74 -8.26 13.86
C ASP A 173 2.61 -7.24 14.62
N GLY A 174 2.26 -5.94 14.60
CA GLY A 174 2.98 -4.88 15.32
C GLY A 174 4.10 -4.20 14.53
N GLY A 175 4.15 -4.39 13.21
CA GLY A 175 5.21 -3.83 12.35
C GLY A 175 5.32 -2.30 12.36
N LEU A 176 4.28 -1.59 12.80
CA LEU A 176 4.26 -0.13 12.97
C LEU A 176 4.69 0.36 14.37
N GLU A 177 4.79 -0.51 15.38
CA GLU A 177 5.10 -0.12 16.77
C GLU A 177 6.45 0.59 16.87
N ARG A 178 7.41 0.17 16.04
CA ARG A 178 8.75 0.78 15.97
C ARG A 178 8.76 2.23 15.51
N TYR A 179 7.68 2.67 14.87
CA TYR A 179 7.48 4.05 14.43
C TYR A 179 6.56 4.83 15.40
N GLY A 180 6.27 4.25 16.58
CA GLY A 180 5.39 4.85 17.58
C GLY A 180 3.90 4.78 17.21
N VAL A 181 3.51 3.92 16.26
CA VAL A 181 2.12 3.79 15.82
C VAL A 181 1.52 2.48 16.31
N GLY A 182 0.48 2.59 17.13
CA GLY A 182 -0.36 1.47 17.53
C GLY A 182 -1.52 1.25 16.57
N TRP A 183 -2.13 0.06 16.63
CA TRP A 183 -3.31 -0.26 15.82
C TRP A 183 -4.42 -0.91 16.65
N GLN A 184 -5.65 -0.73 16.20
CA GLN A 184 -6.83 -1.45 16.67
C GLN A 184 -7.74 -1.76 15.48
N SER A 185 -8.48 -2.85 15.56
CA SER A 185 -9.51 -3.18 14.57
C SER A 185 -10.69 -2.20 14.66
N VAL A 186 -11.16 -1.69 13.53
CA VAL A 186 -12.40 -0.90 13.45
C VAL A 186 -13.64 -1.74 13.76
N ASN A 187 -13.64 -3.03 13.38
CA ASN A 187 -14.67 -4.01 13.72
C ASN A 187 -14.03 -5.40 13.94
N PRO A 188 -13.97 -5.90 15.19
CA PRO A 188 -13.27 -7.15 15.50
C PRO A 188 -13.76 -8.37 14.71
N GLU A 189 -15.05 -8.43 14.37
CA GLU A 189 -15.64 -9.51 13.60
C GLU A 189 -15.19 -9.47 12.13
N GLN A 190 -15.23 -8.29 11.52
CA GLN A 190 -14.74 -8.07 10.15
C GLN A 190 -13.25 -8.40 10.05
N HIS A 191 -12.46 -7.94 11.01
CA HIS A 191 -11.04 -8.24 11.07
C HIS A 191 -10.75 -9.73 11.23
N ALA A 192 -11.46 -10.42 12.14
CA ALA A 192 -11.31 -11.88 12.31
C ALA A 192 -11.67 -12.65 11.04
N ARG A 193 -12.68 -12.19 10.29
CA ARG A 193 -13.03 -12.73 8.98
C ARG A 193 -11.91 -12.50 7.97
N PHE A 194 -11.38 -11.28 7.86
CA PHE A 194 -10.27 -10.97 6.96
C PHE A 194 -9.05 -11.84 7.25
N VAL A 195 -8.69 -12.01 8.52
CA VAL A 195 -7.58 -12.88 8.94
C VAL A 195 -7.82 -14.33 8.49
N ARG A 196 -9.01 -14.88 8.74
CA ARG A 196 -9.35 -16.27 8.37
C ARG A 196 -9.40 -16.50 6.85
N GLU A 197 -9.90 -15.54 6.09
CA GLU A 197 -10.18 -15.70 4.66
C GLU A 197 -9.02 -15.25 3.75
N ARG A 198 -8.13 -14.39 4.25
CA ARG A 198 -7.04 -13.81 3.44
C ARG A 198 -5.68 -14.05 4.08
N VAL A 199 -5.48 -13.63 5.32
CA VAL A 199 -4.15 -13.69 5.97
C VAL A 199 -3.71 -15.14 6.21
N GLN A 200 -4.53 -15.96 6.85
CA GLN A 200 -4.19 -17.36 7.18
C GLN A 200 -3.95 -18.21 5.93
N PRO A 201 -4.80 -18.18 4.88
CA PRO A 201 -4.52 -18.87 3.63
C PRO A 201 -3.19 -18.45 3.02
N LEU A 202 -2.93 -17.15 2.93
CA LEU A 202 -1.69 -16.64 2.35
C LEU A 202 -0.46 -17.10 3.16
N ARG A 203 -0.48 -16.95 4.48
CA ARG A 203 0.58 -17.43 5.39
C ARG A 203 0.81 -18.93 5.32
N SER A 204 -0.24 -19.71 5.05
CA SER A 204 -0.15 -21.16 4.81
C SER A 204 0.43 -21.52 3.44
N GLY A 205 0.80 -20.52 2.63
CA GLY A 205 1.35 -20.68 1.29
C GLY A 205 0.28 -20.91 0.23
N LYS A 206 -1.01 -20.62 0.47
CA LYS A 206 -2.04 -20.66 -0.57
C LYS A 206 -2.01 -19.33 -1.34
N VAL A 207 -2.04 -19.40 -2.67
CA VAL A 207 -2.27 -18.21 -3.50
C VAL A 207 -3.68 -17.70 -3.24
N LEU A 208 -3.83 -16.39 -3.06
CA LEU A 208 -5.14 -15.79 -2.93
C LEU A 208 -5.82 -15.81 -4.29
N ASP A 209 -7.06 -16.31 -4.31
CA ASP A 209 -7.87 -16.29 -5.51
C ASP A 209 -7.90 -14.87 -6.08
N HIS A 210 -7.79 -14.77 -7.41
CA HIS A 210 -7.93 -13.49 -8.10
C HIS A 210 -9.22 -12.83 -7.63
N THR A 211 -9.15 -11.50 -7.47
CA THR A 211 -10.29 -10.65 -7.12
C THR A 211 -11.30 -10.59 -8.28
N SER A 212 -11.69 -11.74 -8.83
CA SER A 212 -12.77 -11.89 -9.82
C SER A 212 -14.11 -11.85 -9.07
N GLY A 213 -14.74 -10.68 -9.07
CA GLY A 213 -16.19 -10.51 -9.08
C GLY A 213 -17.05 -11.34 -8.13
N VAL A 214 -16.80 -11.31 -6.82
CA VAL A 214 -17.80 -11.70 -5.82
C VAL A 214 -17.88 -10.62 -4.75
N GLY A 215 -18.67 -9.59 -5.04
CA GLY A 215 -18.93 -8.45 -4.18
C GLY A 215 -19.36 -7.23 -5.00
N LEU A 216 -20.66 -7.15 -5.30
CA LEU A 216 -21.43 -6.00 -5.80
C LEU A 216 -20.62 -4.91 -6.53
N ASP A 217 -20.38 -5.14 -7.83
CA ASP A 217 -20.16 -4.17 -8.92
C ASP A 217 -19.60 -2.79 -8.54
N GLY A 218 -18.37 -2.76 -8.01
CA GLY A 218 -17.67 -1.52 -7.65
C GLY A 218 -16.28 -1.44 -8.27
N PHE A 219 -15.95 -0.30 -8.86
CA PHE A 219 -14.62 0.05 -9.38
C PHE A 219 -13.53 0.12 -8.28
N ALA A 220 -13.93 0.23 -7.02
CA ALA A 220 -13.06 0.22 -5.85
C ALA A 220 -13.63 -0.75 -4.81
N ARG A 221 -12.86 -1.76 -4.44
CA ARG A 221 -13.25 -2.74 -3.44
C ARG A 221 -12.70 -2.35 -2.08
N PHE A 222 -13.56 -2.10 -1.10
CA PHE A 222 -13.16 -2.00 0.29
C PHE A 222 -12.61 -3.35 0.79
N VAL A 223 -11.42 -3.31 1.39
CA VAL A 223 -10.73 -4.52 1.86
C VAL A 223 -10.80 -4.64 3.37
N GLU A 224 -10.36 -3.61 4.09
CA GLU A 224 -10.32 -3.57 5.55
C GLU A 224 -10.14 -2.12 6.02
N SER A 225 -10.48 -1.86 7.29
CA SER A 225 -10.11 -0.60 7.95
C SER A 225 -9.56 -0.83 9.36
N LEU A 226 -8.52 -0.07 9.71
CA LEU A 226 -7.87 -0.12 11.01
C LEU A 226 -7.90 1.26 11.66
N LEU A 227 -7.98 1.32 12.99
CA LEU A 227 -7.70 2.52 13.74
C LEU A 227 -6.20 2.57 14.01
N LEU A 228 -5.52 3.60 13.53
CA LEU A 228 -4.12 3.85 13.87
C LEU A 228 -4.04 4.93 14.94
N THR A 229 -3.21 4.68 15.96
CA THR A 229 -2.94 5.62 17.05
C THR A 229 -1.51 6.10 16.91
N ASP A 230 -1.31 7.40 16.68
CA ASP A 230 0.03 7.98 16.56
C ASP A 230 0.75 8.08 17.92
N ALA A 231 2.03 8.47 17.88
CA ALA A 231 2.86 8.64 19.08
C ALA A 231 2.33 9.71 20.06
N ARG A 232 1.40 10.56 19.61
CA ARG A 232 0.74 11.61 20.41
C ARG A 232 -0.62 11.16 20.94
N GLY A 233 -1.04 9.92 20.68
CA GLY A 233 -2.32 9.36 21.09
C GLY A 233 -3.49 9.76 20.21
N ARG A 234 -3.27 10.38 19.04
CA ARG A 234 -4.36 10.71 18.10
C ARG A 234 -4.75 9.46 17.33
N VAL A 235 -6.03 9.15 17.34
CA VAL A 235 -6.61 7.99 16.65
C VAL A 235 -7.21 8.44 15.33
N ARG A 236 -6.87 7.75 14.24
CA ARG A 236 -7.45 7.99 12.91
C ARG A 236 -7.79 6.66 12.21
N PRO A 237 -8.98 6.50 11.62
CA PRO A 237 -9.29 5.35 10.78
C PRO A 237 -8.45 5.39 9.50
N VAL A 238 -7.96 4.24 9.07
CA VAL A 238 -7.29 4.05 7.78
C VAL A 238 -8.04 2.96 7.03
N ALA A 239 -8.63 3.29 5.89
CA ALA A 239 -9.37 2.36 5.03
C ALA A 239 -8.56 2.00 3.79
N PHE A 240 -8.49 0.71 3.50
CA PHE A 240 -7.76 0.18 2.36
C PHE A 240 -8.68 -0.28 1.25
N PHE A 241 -8.33 0.08 0.02
CA PHE A 241 -9.09 -0.24 -1.19
C PHE A 241 -8.21 -0.93 -2.23
N ASP A 242 -8.79 -1.90 -2.94
CA ASP A 242 -8.20 -2.55 -4.10
C ASP A 242 -8.95 -2.10 -5.35
N LEU A 243 -8.28 -1.42 -6.30
CA LEU A 243 -8.89 -0.91 -7.53
C LEU A 243 -8.47 -1.79 -8.72
N GLY A 244 -9.45 -2.34 -9.42
CA GLY A 244 -9.27 -2.98 -10.72
C GLY A 244 -9.10 -1.93 -11.81
N GLY A 245 -8.08 -2.07 -12.66
CA GLY A 245 -7.86 -1.16 -13.79
C GLY A 245 -9.00 -1.22 -14.82
N GLU A 246 -9.54 -2.41 -15.00
CA GLU A 246 -10.67 -2.75 -15.86
C GLU A 246 -11.99 -2.11 -15.43
N ASP A 247 -12.20 -1.94 -14.12
CA ASP A 247 -13.48 -1.52 -13.55
C ASP A 247 -13.65 0.00 -13.51
N LEU A 248 -12.54 0.73 -13.65
CA LEU A 248 -12.58 2.19 -13.66
C LEU A 248 -13.40 2.69 -14.86
N VAL A 249 -13.29 2.11 -16.05
CA VAL A 249 -13.82 2.65 -17.33
C VAL A 249 -15.32 3.03 -17.31
N ARG A 250 -16.13 2.59 -16.33
CA ARG A 250 -17.60 2.53 -16.46
C ARG A 250 -18.50 3.47 -15.63
N THR A 251 -18.02 4.28 -14.66
CA THR A 251 -18.99 4.99 -13.76
C THR A 251 -18.56 6.37 -13.23
N ASP A 252 -19.51 7.32 -13.13
CA ASP A 252 -19.32 8.66 -12.52
C ASP A 252 -18.92 8.60 -11.03
N GLY A 253 -19.34 7.55 -10.30
CA GLY A 253 -18.93 7.28 -8.92
C GLY A 253 -17.42 7.04 -8.78
N ALA A 254 -16.76 6.55 -9.83
CA ALA A 254 -15.32 6.33 -9.83
C ALA A 254 -14.53 7.65 -9.74
N LEU A 255 -15.02 8.72 -10.35
CA LEU A 255 -14.41 10.03 -10.22
C LEU A 255 -14.55 10.55 -8.78
N ARG A 256 -15.76 10.49 -8.20
CA ARG A 256 -15.97 10.96 -6.81
C ARG A 256 -15.06 10.25 -5.81
N PHE A 257 -14.88 8.94 -5.95
CA PHE A 257 -13.94 8.19 -5.14
C PHE A 257 -12.49 8.66 -5.35
N LEU A 258 -12.03 8.74 -6.61
CA LEU A 258 -10.68 9.23 -6.91
C LEU A 258 -10.42 10.63 -6.33
N LEU A 259 -11.45 11.50 -6.28
CA LEU A 259 -11.38 12.82 -5.66
C LEU A 259 -11.43 12.79 -4.12
N GLY A 260 -11.88 11.68 -3.53
CA GLY A 260 -11.95 11.44 -2.09
C GLY A 260 -10.76 10.69 -1.50
N ILE A 261 -9.91 10.07 -2.35
CA ILE A 261 -8.73 9.32 -1.93
C ILE A 261 -7.66 10.24 -1.34
N ASP A 262 -7.08 9.82 -0.21
CA ASP A 262 -6.00 10.55 0.45
C ASP A 262 -4.60 10.04 0.09
N ALA A 263 -4.50 8.79 -0.35
CA ALA A 263 -3.23 8.16 -0.67
C ALA A 263 -3.37 7.07 -1.73
N LEU A 264 -2.39 7.01 -2.64
CA LEU A 264 -2.38 6.08 -3.77
C LEU A 264 -1.14 5.19 -3.74
N VAL A 265 -1.30 3.90 -3.98
CA VAL A 265 -0.21 2.93 -4.12
C VAL A 265 -0.27 2.30 -5.49
N PHE A 266 0.66 2.66 -6.37
CA PHE A 266 0.78 2.11 -7.72
C PHE A 266 1.71 0.90 -7.71
N VAL A 267 1.19 -0.27 -8.07
CA VAL A 267 1.95 -1.53 -8.05
C VAL A 267 2.45 -1.86 -9.44
N VAL A 268 3.78 -1.86 -9.59
CA VAL A 268 4.49 -2.24 -10.81
C VAL A 268 4.82 -3.73 -10.74
N ASP A 269 4.34 -4.50 -11.72
CA ASP A 269 4.77 -5.89 -11.89
C ASP A 269 6.04 -5.94 -12.76
N PRO A 270 7.18 -6.44 -12.25
CA PRO A 270 8.41 -6.52 -13.02
C PRO A 270 8.26 -7.39 -14.27
N ALA A 271 7.41 -8.44 -14.26
CA ALA A 271 7.20 -9.28 -15.43
C ALA A 271 6.53 -8.52 -16.59
N LEU A 272 5.68 -7.54 -16.28
CA LEU A 272 5.06 -6.65 -17.27
C LEU A 272 5.97 -5.49 -17.67
N ALA A 273 6.69 -4.92 -16.71
CA ALA A 273 7.43 -3.68 -16.91
C ALA A 273 8.84 -3.89 -17.50
N LEU A 274 9.54 -4.96 -17.11
CA LEU A 274 10.98 -5.07 -17.33
C LEU A 274 11.32 -6.14 -18.40
N PRO A 275 11.94 -5.76 -19.53
CA PRO A 275 12.41 -6.70 -20.56
C PRO A 275 13.74 -7.37 -20.15
N LEU A 276 13.78 -7.97 -18.97
CA LEU A 276 14.96 -8.66 -18.43
C LEU A 276 14.86 -10.17 -18.70
N PRO A 277 15.91 -10.84 -19.24
CA PRO A 277 15.85 -12.25 -19.60
C PRO A 277 15.46 -13.20 -18.46
N GLN A 278 15.87 -12.91 -17.23
CA GLN A 278 15.49 -13.72 -16.05
C GLN A 278 13.97 -13.75 -15.76
N LEU A 279 13.19 -12.88 -16.40
CA LEU A 279 11.73 -12.86 -16.29
C LEU A 279 11.04 -13.61 -17.44
N ASP A 280 11.80 -14.12 -18.42
CA ASP A 280 11.24 -14.80 -19.61
C ASP A 280 10.42 -16.03 -19.23
N GLU A 281 10.95 -16.90 -18.36
CA GLU A 281 10.24 -18.12 -17.91
C GLU A 281 8.96 -17.78 -17.13
N VAL A 282 8.98 -16.69 -16.37
CA VAL A 282 7.83 -16.21 -15.60
C VAL A 282 6.76 -15.69 -16.55
N ARG A 283 7.16 -14.92 -17.56
CA ARG A 283 6.28 -14.39 -18.59
C ARG A 283 5.63 -15.49 -19.42
N GLU A 284 6.40 -16.49 -19.85
CA GLU A 284 5.87 -17.65 -20.58
C GLU A 284 4.85 -18.41 -19.74
N ARG A 285 5.15 -18.66 -18.46
CA ARG A 285 4.24 -19.37 -17.54
C ARG A 285 2.93 -18.63 -17.31
N TRP A 286 2.97 -17.30 -17.23
CA TRP A 286 1.79 -16.46 -16.99
C TRP A 286 1.07 -16.03 -18.28
N GLY A 287 1.63 -16.37 -19.46
CA GLY A 287 1.08 -15.95 -20.74
C GLY A 287 1.05 -14.43 -20.89
N THR A 288 2.09 -13.75 -20.41
CA THR A 288 2.16 -12.28 -20.40
C THR A 288 3.37 -11.75 -21.16
N GLU A 289 3.26 -10.53 -21.67
CA GLU A 289 4.28 -9.86 -22.46
C GLU A 289 4.71 -8.55 -21.78
N VAL A 290 5.87 -8.04 -22.20
CA VAL A 290 6.35 -6.75 -21.70
C VAL A 290 5.48 -5.65 -22.28
N ASP A 291 4.83 -4.89 -21.42
CA ASP A 291 4.02 -3.73 -21.78
C ASP A 291 4.90 -2.48 -21.79
N ARG A 292 5.16 -1.93 -22.99
CA ARG A 292 5.97 -0.72 -23.14
C ARG A 292 5.17 0.57 -22.96
N ASP A 293 3.84 0.47 -23.02
CA ASP A 293 2.93 1.60 -22.91
C ASP A 293 2.54 1.89 -21.45
N GLY A 294 3.08 1.10 -20.51
CA GLY A 294 2.86 1.22 -19.09
C GLY A 294 1.61 0.48 -18.62
N ASP A 295 1.33 0.54 -17.32
CA ASP A 295 0.12 -0.08 -16.77
C ASP A 295 -1.15 0.71 -17.16
N ALA A 296 -2.10 0.04 -17.82
CA ALA A 296 -3.34 0.67 -18.27
C ALA A 296 -4.21 1.22 -17.11
N ALA A 297 -4.14 0.62 -15.92
CA ALA A 297 -4.82 1.12 -14.73
C ALA A 297 -4.22 2.46 -14.28
N PHE A 298 -2.91 2.63 -14.42
CA PHE A 298 -2.25 3.90 -14.09
C PHE A 298 -2.78 5.00 -15.00
N GLY A 299 -2.81 4.77 -16.31
CA GLY A 299 -3.37 5.72 -17.28
C GLY A 299 -4.82 6.10 -16.94
N THR A 300 -5.66 5.09 -16.68
CA THR A 300 -7.08 5.29 -16.38
C THR A 300 -7.33 6.14 -15.13
N VAL A 301 -6.56 5.93 -14.06
CA VAL A 301 -6.64 6.76 -12.85
C VAL A 301 -6.12 8.16 -13.11
N LEU A 302 -4.93 8.28 -13.72
CA LEU A 302 -4.27 9.57 -13.95
C LEU A 302 -5.04 10.48 -14.91
N ASP A 303 -5.73 9.92 -15.90
CA ASP A 303 -6.52 10.71 -16.85
C ASP A 303 -7.84 11.22 -16.27
N ARG A 304 -8.26 10.70 -15.11
CA ARG A 304 -9.45 11.15 -14.37
C ARG A 304 -9.15 12.15 -13.28
N LEU A 305 -7.94 12.10 -12.73
CA LEU A 305 -7.51 13.06 -11.73
C LEU A 305 -7.33 14.44 -12.36
N PRO A 306 -7.84 15.51 -11.72
CA PRO A 306 -7.60 16.86 -12.20
C PRO A 306 -6.09 17.14 -12.27
N ARG A 307 -5.62 17.59 -13.44
CA ARG A 307 -4.20 17.88 -13.70
C ARG A 307 -3.69 19.17 -13.06
N LYS A 308 -4.50 19.81 -12.21
CA LYS A 308 -4.22 21.07 -11.51
C LYS A 308 -4.85 21.04 -10.13
N GLY A 309 -4.30 21.84 -9.22
CA GLY A 309 -4.86 22.02 -7.88
C GLY A 309 -4.36 20.98 -6.86
N PRO A 310 -5.08 20.78 -5.75
CA PRO A 310 -4.59 20.02 -4.59
C PRO A 310 -4.33 18.54 -4.87
N TYR A 311 -4.89 17.96 -5.94
CA TYR A 311 -4.69 16.56 -6.31
C TYR A 311 -3.24 16.21 -6.69
N LEU A 312 -2.46 17.19 -7.14
CA LEU A 312 -1.01 17.00 -7.36
C LEU A 312 -0.24 16.82 -6.05
N GLU A 313 -0.83 17.23 -4.92
CA GLU A 313 -0.27 17.09 -3.57
C GLU A 313 -0.74 15.81 -2.86
N THR A 314 -1.64 15.03 -3.46
CA THR A 314 -2.07 13.74 -2.90
C THR A 314 -0.84 12.83 -2.76
N PRO A 315 -0.48 12.37 -1.54
CA PRO A 315 0.61 11.42 -1.34
C PRO A 315 0.44 10.15 -2.16
N ALA A 316 1.49 9.76 -2.86
CA ALA A 316 1.53 8.54 -3.65
C ALA A 316 2.79 7.74 -3.36
N ALA A 317 2.70 6.43 -3.56
CA ALA A 317 3.84 5.53 -3.55
C ALA A 317 3.76 4.64 -4.80
N MET A 318 4.89 4.46 -5.47
CA MET A 318 5.06 3.41 -6.48
C MET A 318 5.81 2.25 -5.85
N VAL A 319 5.41 1.03 -6.16
CA VAL A 319 6.01 -0.17 -5.60
C VAL A 319 6.38 -1.09 -6.74
N LEU A 320 7.67 -1.38 -6.89
CA LEU A 320 8.12 -2.54 -7.66
C LEU A 320 7.73 -3.78 -6.87
N GLY A 321 6.54 -4.30 -7.15
CA GLY A 321 6.00 -5.51 -6.55
C GLY A 321 6.75 -6.73 -7.03
N LYS A 322 6.47 -7.89 -6.43
CA LYS A 322 7.10 -9.19 -6.79
C LYS A 322 8.63 -9.09 -6.95
N SER A 323 9.28 -8.21 -6.16
CA SER A 323 10.71 -7.94 -6.31
C SER A 323 11.59 -9.15 -6.02
N ASP A 324 11.05 -10.20 -5.41
CA ASP A 324 11.72 -11.50 -5.24
C ASP A 324 12.10 -12.17 -6.57
N LEU A 325 11.43 -11.83 -7.67
CA LEU A 325 11.80 -12.21 -9.03
C LEU A 325 13.15 -11.60 -9.48
N LEU A 326 13.55 -10.51 -8.83
CA LEU A 326 14.75 -9.72 -9.12
C LEU A 326 15.75 -9.74 -7.96
N ARG A 327 15.62 -10.68 -7.00
CA ARG A 327 16.41 -10.70 -5.75
C ARG A 327 17.94 -10.77 -5.90
N PHE A 328 18.44 -11.01 -7.10
CA PHE A 328 19.88 -11.05 -7.43
C PHE A 328 20.33 -9.91 -8.34
N GLN A 329 19.42 -9.00 -8.69
CA GLN A 329 19.66 -7.89 -9.60
C GLN A 329 19.88 -6.60 -8.78
N PRO A 330 21.02 -5.91 -8.92
CA PRO A 330 21.18 -4.58 -8.38
C PRO A 330 20.20 -3.58 -9.03
N PRO A 331 19.59 -2.65 -8.26
CA PRO A 331 19.76 -2.44 -6.80
C PRO A 331 18.79 -3.25 -5.92
N VAL A 332 17.98 -4.14 -6.50
CA VAL A 332 16.91 -4.87 -5.81
C VAL A 332 17.43 -5.81 -4.73
N ASP A 333 18.56 -6.47 -4.98
CA ASP A 333 19.24 -7.36 -4.03
C ASP A 333 19.58 -6.65 -2.71
N ARG A 334 20.15 -5.43 -2.80
CA ARG A 334 20.47 -4.58 -1.66
C ARG A 334 19.22 -4.28 -0.83
N TRP A 335 18.20 -3.70 -1.47
CA TRP A 335 17.00 -3.28 -0.75
C TRP A 335 16.27 -4.46 -0.11
N LEU A 336 16.10 -5.58 -0.82
CA LEU A 336 15.47 -6.78 -0.23
C LEU A 336 16.29 -7.42 0.91
N GLY A 337 17.62 -7.24 0.89
CA GLY A 337 18.52 -7.68 1.95
C GLY A 337 18.48 -6.79 3.19
N GLU A 338 18.06 -5.54 3.06
CA GLU A 338 17.92 -4.61 4.17
C GLU A 338 16.69 -4.92 5.01
N GLY A 339 16.88 -5.01 6.32
CA GLY A 339 15.78 -5.04 7.28
C GLY A 339 15.05 -3.70 7.33
N PRO A 340 13.84 -3.66 7.91
CA PRO A 340 13.11 -2.42 8.05
C PRO A 340 13.95 -1.41 8.86
N PRO A 341 13.98 -0.12 8.49
CA PRO A 341 14.84 0.86 9.14
C PRO A 341 14.42 1.11 10.58
N ALA A 342 15.39 1.36 11.47
CA ALA A 342 15.13 1.62 12.88
C ALA A 342 14.46 2.98 13.13
N ALA A 343 14.65 3.93 12.22
CA ALA A 343 14.01 5.23 12.20
C ALA A 343 13.79 5.66 10.74
N ILE A 344 12.77 6.46 10.51
CA ILE A 344 12.47 6.96 9.16
C ILE A 344 13.37 8.16 8.87
N GLY A 345 14.14 8.06 7.78
CA GLY A 345 14.93 9.16 7.24
C GLY A 345 14.44 9.51 5.83
N PRO A 346 14.18 10.80 5.52
CA PRO A 346 13.76 11.21 4.17
C PRO A 346 14.84 10.85 3.12
N ASP A 347 16.11 10.85 3.51
CA ASP A 347 17.23 10.49 2.63
C ASP A 347 17.16 9.01 2.18
N GLN A 348 16.76 8.09 3.07
CA GLN A 348 16.67 6.67 2.71
C GLN A 348 15.57 6.43 1.66
N PHE A 349 14.40 7.06 1.82
CA PHE A 349 13.34 6.96 0.82
C PHE A 349 13.72 7.65 -0.48
N ARG A 350 14.48 8.74 -0.43
CA ARG A 350 15.01 9.38 -1.64
C ARG A 350 16.01 8.47 -2.35
N GLU A 351 16.88 7.79 -1.60
CA GLU A 351 17.85 6.85 -2.17
C GLU A 351 17.15 5.65 -2.82
N GLU A 352 16.20 5.00 -2.12
CA GLU A 352 15.39 3.91 -2.70
C GLU A 352 14.62 4.41 -3.93
N SER A 353 14.04 5.61 -3.85
CA SER A 353 13.30 6.20 -4.97
C SER A 353 14.20 6.43 -6.18
N ALA A 354 15.42 6.94 -5.98
CA ALA A 354 16.38 7.19 -7.06
C ALA A 354 16.78 5.89 -7.76
N ASP A 355 17.02 4.83 -6.97
CA ASP A 355 17.37 3.50 -7.46
C ASP A 355 16.25 2.84 -8.28
N VAL A 356 15.02 2.83 -7.75
CA VAL A 356 13.87 2.26 -8.44
C VAL A 356 13.54 3.08 -9.68
N TYR A 357 13.62 4.42 -9.60
CA TYR A 357 13.43 5.30 -10.75
C TYR A 357 14.45 4.99 -11.84
N ALA A 358 15.72 4.83 -11.48
CA ALA A 358 16.77 4.52 -12.44
C ALA A 358 16.55 3.16 -13.11
N LEU A 359 16.20 2.12 -12.34
CA LEU A 359 15.90 0.79 -12.86
C LEU A 359 14.73 0.81 -13.85
N LEU A 360 13.61 1.44 -13.49
CA LEU A 360 12.43 1.54 -14.35
C LEU A 360 12.74 2.38 -15.61
N ARG A 361 13.45 3.50 -15.45
CA ARG A 361 13.81 4.36 -16.57
C ARG A 361 14.74 3.66 -17.56
N GLN A 362 15.67 2.87 -17.07
CA GLN A 362 16.64 2.16 -17.88
C GLN A 362 16.00 1.04 -18.71
N HIS A 363 15.01 0.33 -18.13
CA HIS A 363 14.50 -0.91 -18.70
C HIS A 363 13.03 -0.86 -19.15
N ALA A 364 12.15 -0.22 -18.39
CA ALA A 364 10.70 -0.21 -18.64
C ALA A 364 10.24 0.96 -19.53
N GLY A 365 10.98 2.07 -19.53
CA GLY A 365 10.64 3.29 -20.24
C GLY A 365 9.80 4.28 -19.41
N GLN A 366 9.51 5.44 -19.99
CA GLN A 366 8.88 6.57 -19.26
C GLN A 366 7.41 6.33 -18.91
N ALA A 367 6.69 5.51 -19.68
CA ALA A 367 5.26 5.29 -19.45
C ALA A 367 4.97 4.69 -18.06
N TRP A 368 5.86 3.80 -17.59
CA TRP A 368 5.79 3.22 -16.24
C TRP A 368 6.08 4.23 -15.12
N LEU A 369 6.75 5.35 -15.41
CA LEU A 369 7.07 6.41 -14.45
C LEU A 369 5.99 7.51 -14.39
N ARG A 370 4.91 7.40 -15.17
CA ARG A 370 3.82 8.39 -15.20
C ARG A 370 3.26 8.74 -13.80
N PRO A 371 3.01 7.80 -12.87
CA PRO A 371 2.54 8.17 -11.54
C PRO A 371 3.56 9.02 -10.79
N PHE A 372 4.85 8.67 -10.85
CA PHE A 372 5.89 9.49 -10.25
C PHE A 372 5.88 10.89 -10.85
N ASP A 373 5.79 11.04 -12.16
CA ASP A 373 5.79 12.37 -12.78
C ASP A 373 4.52 13.19 -12.48
N ALA A 374 3.38 12.52 -12.26
CA ALA A 374 2.10 13.17 -12.00
C ALA A 374 1.95 13.73 -10.57
N PHE A 375 2.52 13.07 -9.56
CA PHE A 375 2.38 13.47 -8.16
C PHE A 375 3.64 14.16 -7.62
N ARG A 376 3.47 15.30 -6.94
CA ARG A 376 4.58 16.03 -6.31
C ARG A 376 5.14 15.28 -5.09
N ARG A 377 4.30 14.50 -4.42
CA ARG A 377 4.65 13.72 -3.24
C ARG A 377 4.57 12.24 -3.58
N CYS A 378 5.54 11.76 -4.36
CA CYS A 378 5.61 10.36 -4.77
C CYS A 378 6.96 9.75 -4.38
N THR A 379 6.94 8.66 -3.63
CA THR A 379 8.12 7.81 -3.37
C THR A 379 8.05 6.55 -4.24
N LEU A 380 9.19 5.90 -4.47
CA LEU A 380 9.26 4.58 -5.10
C LEU A 380 9.92 3.59 -4.15
N HIS A 381 9.42 2.36 -4.12
CA HIS A 381 9.82 1.34 -3.17
C HIS A 381 9.96 -0.04 -3.81
N ILE A 382 10.79 -0.87 -3.20
CA ILE A 382 10.94 -2.30 -3.51
C ILE A 382 10.21 -3.11 -2.46
N ALA A 383 9.31 -3.99 -2.90
CA ALA A 383 8.61 -4.90 -1.99
C ALA A 383 8.34 -6.27 -2.63
N SER A 384 8.27 -7.29 -1.78
CA SER A 384 7.75 -8.60 -2.16
C SER A 384 6.76 -9.07 -1.09
N ALA A 385 5.51 -9.30 -1.51
CA ALA A 385 4.47 -9.80 -0.62
C ALA A 385 4.69 -11.27 -0.22
N THR A 386 5.30 -12.05 -1.11
CA THR A 386 5.36 -13.51 -0.98
C THR A 386 6.77 -14.03 -0.77
N GLY A 387 7.80 -13.27 -1.14
CA GLY A 387 9.20 -13.67 -1.01
C GLY A 387 9.61 -14.81 -1.93
N GLY A 388 8.74 -15.23 -2.85
CA GLY A 388 8.99 -16.33 -3.76
C GLY A 388 7.87 -16.53 -4.78
N GLN A 389 8.20 -17.36 -5.78
CA GLN A 389 7.31 -17.69 -6.89
C GLN A 389 6.24 -18.69 -6.49
N GLU A 390 5.05 -18.52 -7.07
CA GLU A 390 4.02 -19.52 -6.98
C GLU A 390 4.32 -20.75 -7.87
N SER A 391 3.77 -21.88 -7.47
CA SER A 391 3.70 -23.12 -8.22
C SER A 391 2.38 -23.81 -7.88
N GLN A 392 1.56 -24.07 -8.91
CA GLN A 392 0.28 -24.80 -8.78
C GLN A 392 -0.66 -24.22 -7.69
N GLY A 393 -0.83 -22.88 -7.67
CA GLY A 393 -1.70 -22.20 -6.70
C GLY A 393 -1.16 -22.15 -5.27
N ARG A 394 0.13 -22.43 -5.07
CA ARG A 394 0.80 -22.38 -3.77
C ARG A 394 2.17 -21.73 -3.84
N TYR A 395 2.66 -21.27 -2.69
CA TYR A 395 4.05 -20.88 -2.46
C TYR A 395 4.77 -22.03 -1.75
N PRO A 396 5.61 -22.84 -2.44
CA PRO A 396 6.17 -24.07 -1.88
C PRO A 396 7.05 -23.85 -0.65
N ALA A 397 7.75 -22.72 -0.58
CA ALA A 397 8.57 -22.33 0.56
C ALA A 397 7.79 -21.56 1.65
N GLY A 398 6.46 -21.47 1.51
CA GLY A 398 5.63 -20.52 2.25
C GLY A 398 5.80 -19.09 1.75
N THR A 399 5.13 -18.15 2.42
CA THR A 399 5.29 -16.73 2.14
C THR A 399 6.27 -16.08 3.10
N GLY A 400 7.21 -15.29 2.57
CA GLY A 400 8.11 -14.44 3.35
C GLY A 400 7.98 -12.99 2.89
N PRO A 401 7.05 -12.19 3.43
CA PRO A 401 6.92 -10.79 3.06
C PRO A 401 8.22 -10.05 3.35
N ARG A 402 8.64 -9.21 2.40
CA ARG A 402 9.81 -8.34 2.49
C ARG A 402 9.40 -6.94 2.09
N ARG A 403 9.64 -6.02 3.01
CA ARG A 403 9.46 -4.58 2.80
C ARG A 403 8.05 -4.16 2.38
N VAL A 404 7.03 -4.90 2.81
CA VAL A 404 5.64 -4.64 2.41
C VAL A 404 5.08 -3.40 3.09
N LEU A 405 5.62 -2.98 4.24
CA LEU A 405 5.12 -1.81 4.98
C LEU A 405 5.71 -0.49 4.48
N GLU A 406 6.86 -0.53 3.80
CA GLU A 406 7.67 0.62 3.44
C GLU A 406 6.91 1.63 2.57
N PRO A 407 6.11 1.20 1.57
CA PRO A 407 5.21 2.11 0.85
C PRO A 407 4.15 2.74 1.74
N LEU A 408 3.62 2.03 2.73
CA LEU A 408 2.62 2.57 3.63
C LEU A 408 3.25 3.52 4.66
N VAL A 409 4.43 3.18 5.17
CA VAL A 409 5.19 3.99 6.13
C VAL A 409 5.50 5.36 5.53
N SER A 410 5.91 5.43 4.25
CA SER A 410 6.15 6.71 3.57
C SER A 410 4.86 7.54 3.46
N LEU A 411 3.73 6.91 3.11
CA LEU A 411 2.42 7.57 3.06
C LEU A 411 1.96 8.06 4.44
N LEU A 412 2.10 7.25 5.48
CA LEU A 412 1.73 7.62 6.86
C LEU A 412 2.61 8.78 7.38
N ALA A 413 3.90 8.80 7.03
CA ALA A 413 4.78 9.93 7.33
C ALA A 413 4.35 11.20 6.56
N MET A 414 3.99 11.07 5.28
CA MET A 414 3.44 12.18 4.48
C MET A 414 2.09 12.70 5.01
N HIS A 415 1.32 11.87 5.71
CA HIS A 415 0.09 12.29 6.40
C HIS A 415 0.30 12.72 7.86
N GLY A 416 1.55 12.71 8.34
CA GLY A 416 1.90 13.14 9.70
C GLY A 416 1.41 12.20 10.81
N ILE A 417 1.03 10.96 10.46
CA ILE A 417 0.70 9.91 11.43
C ILE A 417 1.99 9.34 12.04
N ILE A 418 3.02 9.17 11.21
CA ILE A 418 4.35 8.82 11.70
C ILE A 418 5.18 10.10 11.81
N GLU A 419 5.79 10.29 12.98
CA GLU A 419 6.73 11.40 13.18
C GLU A 419 8.01 11.18 12.39
N ALA A 420 8.43 12.23 11.70
CA ALA A 420 9.50 12.12 10.74
C ALA A 420 10.36 13.40 10.75
N PRO A 421 11.70 13.29 10.66
CA PRO A 421 12.59 14.46 10.70
C PRO A 421 12.25 15.47 9.60
N GLY A 422 12.06 16.75 9.96
CA GLY A 422 11.63 17.80 9.04
C GLY A 422 10.11 17.84 8.77
N GLY A 423 9.32 16.99 9.44
CA GLY A 423 7.86 16.94 9.35
C GLY A 423 7.34 16.29 8.07
N ALA A 424 6.02 16.15 7.93
CA ALA A 424 5.38 15.46 6.80
C ALA A 424 5.76 16.01 5.41
N ALA A 425 6.15 17.30 5.34
CA ALA A 425 6.54 17.97 4.11
C ALA A 425 7.91 17.51 3.58
N SER A 426 8.84 17.07 4.45
CA SER A 426 10.18 16.63 4.03
C SER A 426 10.17 15.29 3.27
N PHE A 427 9.05 14.56 3.35
CA PHE A 427 8.83 13.26 2.70
C PHE A 427 8.22 13.37 1.31
N GLY A 428 7.71 14.55 0.93
CA GLY A 428 7.33 14.82 -0.44
C GLY A 428 8.59 15.02 -1.29
N VAL A 429 8.98 14.00 -2.07
CA VAL A 429 10.13 14.08 -2.97
C VAL A 429 9.85 15.14 -4.06
N GLY A 430 10.22 16.39 -3.78
CA GLY A 430 9.80 17.55 -4.57
C GLY A 430 9.54 18.85 -3.79
N ARG A 431 9.70 18.89 -2.45
CA ARG A 431 9.73 20.14 -1.68
C ARG A 431 11.14 20.51 -1.24
N GLU A 432 11.45 21.81 -1.24
CA GLU A 432 12.60 22.33 -0.51
C GLU A 432 12.35 22.13 0.99
N THR A 433 13.32 21.55 1.70
CA THR A 433 13.50 21.81 3.12
C THR A 433 13.75 23.30 3.29
N ARG A 434 12.80 24.04 3.87
CA ARG A 434 13.08 25.39 4.37
C ARG A 434 13.97 25.33 5.59
#